data_AF-A0A0N5CF52-F1
#
_entry.id   AF-A0A0N5CF52-F1
#
_cell.length_a   1.000
_cell.length_b   1.000
_cell.length_c   1.000
_cell.angle_alpha   90.00
_cell.angle_beta   90.00
_cell.angle_gamma   90.00
#
_symmetry.space_group_name_H-M   'P 1'
#
loop_
_entity.id
_entity.type
_entity.pdbx_description
1 polymer ?
#
loop_
_entity_poly.entity_id
_entity_poly.type
_entity_poly.pdbx_seq_one_letter_code
_entity_poly.pdbx_strand_id
1 'polypeptide(L)'
;MIGRSLLATNLVRKSLSTSVKRQFHKGTDSTPPMRFVPIYQRIALYFMICGAVLSYPTYVFTNMDNFRPRPDYSFSPEVVEELNTRKAARKA
;
A
#
# COMPACT_ATOMS: atom_id res chain seq x y z
N MET A 1 54.87 7.45 -31.53
CA MET A 1 54.03 6.64 -30.59
C MET A 1 53.82 7.28 -29.21
N ILE A 2 54.56 8.33 -28.82
CA ILE A 2 54.51 8.92 -27.46
C ILE A 2 53.25 9.76 -27.18
N GLY A 3 52.70 10.46 -28.18
CA GLY A 3 51.52 11.34 -27.99
C GLY A 3 50.21 10.61 -27.65
N ARG A 4 50.03 9.35 -28.06
CA ARG A 4 48.86 8.54 -27.72
C ARG A 4 48.85 8.11 -26.25
N SER A 5 50.04 7.89 -25.67
CA SER A 5 50.22 7.58 -24.26
C SER A 5 49.83 8.77 -23.37
N LEU A 6 50.23 9.99 -23.74
CA LEU A 6 49.90 11.21 -22.99
C LEU A 6 48.39 11.55 -23.03
N LEU A 7 47.70 11.27 -24.13
CA LEU A 7 46.24 11.43 -24.20
C LEU A 7 45.53 10.39 -23.33
N ALA A 8 45.98 9.13 -23.36
CA ALA A 8 45.43 8.06 -22.53
C ALA A 8 45.61 8.34 -21.03
N THR A 9 46.78 8.82 -20.61
CA THR A 9 47.03 9.16 -19.19
C THR A 9 46.18 10.34 -18.72
N ASN A 10 45.98 11.35 -19.56
CA ASN A 10 45.10 12.49 -19.25
C ASN A 10 43.62 12.10 -19.19
N LEU A 11 43.16 11.21 -20.07
CA LEU A 11 41.82 10.64 -20.05
C LEU A 11 41.57 9.81 -18.78
N VAL A 12 42.52 8.93 -18.43
CA VAL A 12 42.48 8.13 -17.20
C VAL A 12 42.46 9.04 -15.97
N ARG A 13 43.30 10.07 -15.92
CA ARG A 13 43.35 11.03 -14.81
C ARG A 13 42.06 11.85 -14.68
N LYS A 14 41.46 12.28 -15.80
CA LYS A 14 40.15 12.94 -15.81
C LYS A 14 39.04 12.00 -15.33
N SER A 15 39.02 10.75 -15.82
CA SER A 15 38.04 9.75 -15.42
C SER A 15 38.12 9.41 -13.93
N LEU A 16 39.33 9.19 -13.40
CA LEU A 16 39.59 8.96 -11.98
C LEU A 16 39.15 10.16 -11.13
N SER A 17 39.51 11.38 -11.54
CA SER A 17 39.08 12.63 -10.89
C SER A 17 37.55 12.74 -10.80
N THR A 18 36.83 12.42 -11.88
CA THR A 18 35.36 12.48 -11.89
C THR A 18 34.71 11.39 -11.04
N SER A 19 35.25 10.17 -11.04
CA SER A 19 34.72 9.07 -10.23
C SER A 19 34.96 9.30 -8.74
N VAL A 20 36.15 9.79 -8.37
CA VAL A 20 36.50 10.12 -6.99
C VAL A 20 35.63 11.28 -6.48
N LYS A 21 35.46 12.36 -7.27
CA LYS A 21 34.54 13.45 -6.92
C LYS A 21 33.10 12.97 -6.75
N ARG A 22 32.64 12.03 -7.59
CA ARG A 22 31.29 11.46 -7.47
C ARG A 22 31.15 10.56 -6.24
N GLN A 23 32.18 9.80 -5.85
CA GLN A 23 32.17 9.01 -4.61
C GLN A 23 32.18 9.91 -3.35
N PHE A 24 32.94 11.00 -3.35
CA PHE A 24 32.93 11.95 -2.23
C PHE A 24 31.62 12.75 -2.15
N HIS A 25 31.05 13.15 -3.28
CA HIS A 25 29.77 13.89 -3.33
C HIS A 25 28.56 12.99 -3.03
N LYS A 26 28.64 11.70 -3.34
CA LYS A 26 27.57 10.72 -3.13
C LYS A 26 28.08 9.63 -2.20
N GLY A 27 28.53 9.99 -1.01
CA GLY A 27 29.23 9.12 -0.05
C GLY A 27 28.77 7.66 -0.05
N THR A 28 29.65 6.74 0.30
CA THR A 28 29.40 5.29 0.34
C THR A 28 28.15 4.89 1.12
N ASP A 29 27.70 5.72 2.06
CA ASP A 29 26.48 5.56 2.87
C ASP A 29 25.29 6.44 2.42
N SER A 30 25.42 7.13 1.28
CA SER A 30 24.28 7.82 0.69
C SER A 30 23.36 6.78 0.07
N THR A 31 22.10 6.77 0.51
CA THR A 31 21.06 5.96 -0.12
C THR A 31 21.12 6.23 -1.64
N PRO A 32 21.15 5.17 -2.48
CA PRO A 32 21.21 5.36 -3.92
C PRO A 32 20.13 6.36 -4.32
N PRO A 33 20.42 7.29 -5.27
CA PRO A 33 19.48 8.36 -5.61
C PRO A 33 18.13 7.71 -5.89
N MET A 34 17.12 8.05 -5.07
CA MET A 34 15.78 7.47 -5.18
C MET A 34 15.38 7.57 -6.65
N ARG A 35 15.25 6.41 -7.31
CA ARG A 35 14.86 6.35 -8.71
C ARG A 35 13.59 7.17 -8.85
N PHE A 36 13.52 8.06 -9.84
CA PHE A 36 12.33 8.88 -10.01
C PHE A 36 11.12 7.95 -10.18
N VAL A 37 10.21 8.01 -9.21
CA VAL A 37 8.92 7.31 -9.25
C VAL A 37 7.87 8.38 -9.53
N PRO A 38 7.26 8.37 -10.73
CA PRO A 38 6.16 9.24 -11.08
C PRO A 38 5.01 9.17 -10.08
N ILE A 39 4.26 10.28 -9.93
CA ILE A 39 3.18 10.40 -8.96
C ILE A 39 2.11 9.29 -9.11
N TYR A 40 1.78 8.91 -10.35
CA TYR A 40 0.79 7.87 -10.62
C TYR A 40 1.26 6.49 -10.11
N GLN A 41 2.56 6.18 -10.16
CA GLN A 41 3.10 4.95 -9.61
C GLN A 41 3.02 4.93 -8.08
N ARG A 42 3.23 6.09 -7.43
CA ARG A 42 3.06 6.23 -5.97
C ARG A 42 1.60 6.04 -5.56
N ILE A 43 0.67 6.65 -6.30
CA ILE A 43 -0.77 6.50 -6.08
C ILE A 43 -1.19 5.04 -6.24
N ALA A 44 -0.77 4.38 -7.33
CA ALA A 44 -1.07 2.97 -7.56
C ALA A 44 -0.52 2.06 -6.46
N LEU A 45 0.73 2.31 -6.03
CA LEU A 45 1.35 1.57 -4.92
C LEU A 45 0.56 1.74 -3.62
N TYR A 46 0.12 2.96 -3.30
CA TYR A 46 -0.69 3.23 -2.12
C TYR A 46 -2.01 2.45 -2.15
N PHE A 47 -2.75 2.51 -3.26
CA PHE A 47 -4.00 1.74 -3.39
C PHE A 47 -3.79 0.23 -3.36
N MET A 48 -2.69 -0.27 -3.91
CA MET A 48 -2.34 -1.68 -3.84
C MET A 48 -2.08 -2.12 -2.39
N ILE A 49 -1.32 -1.33 -1.62
CA ILE A 49 -1.07 -1.60 -0.20
C ILE A 49 -2.37 -1.57 0.59
N CYS A 50 -3.18 -0.51 0.43
CA CYS A 50 -4.47 -0.39 1.11
C CYS A 50 -5.40 -1.56 0.75
N GLY A 51 -5.51 -1.90 -0.52
CA GLY A 51 -6.32 -3.03 -0.98
C GLY A 51 -5.85 -4.35 -0.39
N ALA A 52 -4.54 -4.62 -0.43
CA ALA A 52 -3.97 -5.85 0.14
C ALA A 52 -4.26 -5.96 1.64
N VAL A 53 -3.97 -4.92 2.41
CA VAL A 53 -4.15 -4.91 3.87
C VAL A 53 -5.63 -4.97 4.27
N LEU A 54 -6.51 -4.28 3.54
CA LEU A 54 -7.93 -4.22 3.88
C LEU A 54 -8.75 -5.39 3.31
N SER A 55 -8.26 -6.09 2.28
CA SER A 55 -9.00 -7.17 1.61
C SER A 55 -9.49 -8.26 2.57
N TYR A 56 -8.58 -8.82 3.36
CA TYR A 56 -8.90 -9.90 4.30
C TYR A 56 -9.83 -9.48 5.45
N PRO A 57 -9.55 -8.39 6.21
CA PRO A 57 -10.46 -8.00 7.29
C PRO A 57 -11.85 -7.60 6.76
N THR A 58 -11.92 -6.96 5.58
CA THR A 58 -13.21 -6.65 4.95
C THR A 58 -14.01 -7.91 4.66
N TYR A 59 -13.37 -8.92 4.04
CA TYR A 59 -14.01 -10.20 3.79
C TYR A 59 -14.51 -10.85 5.09
N VAL A 60 -13.66 -10.90 6.12
CA VAL A 60 -14.02 -11.50 7.41
C VAL A 60 -15.22 -10.80 8.03
N PHE A 61 -15.22 -9.47 8.09
CA PHE A 61 -16.33 -8.70 8.67
C PHE A 61 -17.64 -8.90 7.90
N THR A 62 -17.58 -8.92 6.56
CA THR A 62 -18.78 -9.15 5.74
C THR A 62 -19.30 -10.58 5.82
N ASN A 63 -18.43 -11.54 6.12
CA ASN A 63 -18.77 -12.96 6.17
C ASN A 63 -18.96 -13.49 7.61
N MET A 64 -19.05 -12.60 8.60
CA MET A 64 -19.16 -12.99 10.02
C MET A 64 -20.37 -13.88 10.30
N ASP A 65 -21.50 -13.63 9.66
CA ASP A 65 -22.72 -14.41 9.88
C ASP A 65 -22.57 -15.88 9.42
N ASN A 66 -21.67 -16.15 8.46
CA ASN A 66 -21.33 -17.51 8.03
C ASN A 66 -20.32 -18.19 8.98
N PHE A 67 -19.41 -17.42 9.60
CA PHE A 67 -18.46 -17.95 10.58
C PHE A 67 -19.09 -18.18 11.95
N ARG A 68 -20.04 -17.33 12.32
CA ARG A 68 -20.77 -17.38 13.59
C ARG A 68 -22.23 -17.06 13.32
N PRO A 69 -23.04 -18.09 13.02
CA PRO A 69 -24.48 -17.92 12.87
C PRO A 69 -25.04 -17.18 14.09
N ARG A 70 -25.87 -16.18 13.83
CA ARG A 70 -26.56 -15.46 14.90
C ARG A 70 -27.49 -16.46 15.59
N PRO A 71 -27.60 -16.42 16.92
CA PRO A 71 -28.59 -17.23 17.60
C PRO A 71 -29.99 -16.80 17.13
N ASP A 72 -30.88 -17.78 17.01
CA ASP A 72 -32.28 -17.53 16.68
C ASP A 72 -32.94 -16.81 17.87
N TYR A 73 -32.97 -15.48 17.80
CA TYR A 73 -33.71 -14.66 18.76
C TYR A 73 -35.20 -14.71 18.39
N SER A 74 -35.91 -15.74 18.86
CA SER A 74 -37.38 -15.74 18.86
C SER A 74 -37.88 -14.91 20.03
N PHE A 75 -38.75 -13.93 19.77
CA PHE A 75 -39.50 -13.26 20.84
C PHE A 75 -40.46 -14.26 21.52
N SER A 76 -40.79 -14.04 22.79
CA SER A 76 -41.88 -14.76 23.41
C SER A 76 -43.18 -14.53 22.64
N PRO A 77 -44.09 -15.51 22.56
CA PRO A 77 -45.30 -15.41 21.75
C PRO A 77 -46.15 -14.19 22.12
N GLU A 78 -46.21 -13.86 23.40
CA GLU A 78 -46.91 -12.68 23.93
C GLU A 78 -46.39 -11.36 23.32
N VAL A 79 -45.07 -11.22 23.19
CA VAL A 79 -44.45 -10.01 22.63
C VAL A 79 -44.68 -9.93 21.12
N VAL A 80 -44.72 -11.07 20.42
CA VAL A 80 -45.03 -11.12 18.99
C VAL A 80 -46.47 -10.66 18.73
N GLU A 81 -47.42 -11.10 19.56
CA GLU A 81 -48.82 -10.69 19.48
C GLU A 81 -48.98 -9.18 19.72
N GLU A 82 -48.33 -8.63 20.74
CA GLU A 82 -48.35 -7.18 21.01
C GLU A 82 -47.72 -6.37 19.87
N LEU A 83 -46.65 -6.87 19.25
CA LEU A 83 -46.02 -6.23 18.10
C LEU A 83 -46.94 -6.23 16.88
N ASN A 84 -47.70 -7.31 16.68
CA ASN A 84 -48.66 -7.43 15.59
C ASN A 84 -49.87 -6.53 15.78
N THR A 85 -50.41 -6.41 17.00
CA THR A 85 -51.51 -5.47 17.30
C THR A 85 -51.06 -4.02 17.08
N ARG A 86 -49.85 -3.66 17.52
CA ARG A 86 -49.28 -2.32 17.27
C ARG A 86 -49.03 -2.04 15.78
N LYS A 87 -48.58 -3.04 15.02
CA LYS A 87 -48.41 -2.91 13.55
C LYS A 87 -49.76 -2.75 12.84
N ALA A 88 -50.79 -3.45 13.27
CA ALA A 88 -52.15 -3.33 12.73
C ALA A 88 -52.74 -1.93 13.00
N ALA A 89 -52.57 -1.43 14.22
CA ALA A 89 -53.03 -0.09 14.62
C ALA A 89 -52.37 1.07 13.84
N ARG A 90 -51.16 0.86 13.29
CA ARG A 90 -50.47 1.86 12.44
C ARG A 90 -50.84 1.79 10.96
N LYS A 91 -51.49 0.70 10.53
CA LYS A 91 -51.90 0.48 9.14
C LYS A 91 -53.37 0.85 8.89
N ALA A 92 -54.17 0.92 9.95
CA ALA A 92 -55.54 1.45 9.93
C ALA A 92 -55.53 2.99 9.97
#